data_AF-Q97TN6-F1
#
_entry.id   AF-Q97TN6-F1
#
_cell.length_a   1.000
_cell.length_b   1.000
_cell.length_c   1.000
_cell.angle_alpha   90.00
_cell.angle_beta   90.00
_cell.angle_gamma   90.00
#
_symmetry.space_group_name_H-M   'P 1'
#
loop_
_entity.id
_entity.type
_entity.pdbx_description
1 polymer ?
#
loop_
_entity_poly.entity_id
_entity_poly.type
_entity_poly.pdbx_seq_one_letter_code
_entity_poly.pdbx_strand_id
1 'polypeptide(L)'
;MIKMRTNYINNRETNTVNITEVAPQNNNSRSNSKNEPTKTANSDTINISDSSKNLTIAQRAKKVIDDTLSEFKDVDCSPYYDMTGPIADMMVLMDINGIHPIPKDILSSSNENKNPGDFIQYADNLKALAEKNLDKVPPKFLDFCDKLKENFIANGF
;
A
#
# COMPACT_ATOMS: atom_id res chain seq x y z
N MET A 1 40.24 5.64 15.52
CA MET A 1 39.73 4.72 14.48
C MET A 1 38.94 3.63 15.18
N ILE A 2 37.62 3.79 15.28
CA ILE A 2 36.73 2.87 16.01
C ILE A 2 36.11 1.94 14.98
N LYS A 3 36.34 0.63 15.10
CA LYS A 3 35.69 -0.41 14.29
C LYS A 3 34.42 -0.84 15.02
N MET A 4 33.26 -0.42 14.51
CA MET A 4 31.96 -0.96 14.92
C MET A 4 31.70 -2.23 14.12
N ARG A 5 31.69 -3.39 14.79
CA ARG A 5 31.15 -4.65 14.27
C ARG A 5 29.73 -4.78 14.81
N THR A 6 28.74 -4.88 13.94
CA THR A 6 27.37 -5.22 14.32
C THR A 6 27.11 -6.66 13.91
N ASN A 7 26.99 -7.55 14.91
CA ASN A 7 26.49 -8.90 14.74
C ASN A 7 24.96 -8.85 14.69
N TYR A 8 24.35 -9.33 13.61
CA TYR A 8 22.92 -9.62 13.59
C TYR A 8 22.68 -11.06 14.01
N ILE A 9 21.90 -11.21 15.08
CA ILE A 9 21.46 -12.47 15.68
C ILE A 9 20.29 -13.02 14.83
N ASN A 10 20.42 -14.27 14.38
CA ASN A 10 19.36 -15.04 13.74
C ASN A 10 18.38 -15.56 14.80
N ASN A 11 17.20 -14.96 14.93
CA ASN A 11 16.09 -15.56 15.68
C ASN A 11 15.28 -16.46 14.73
N ARG A 12 15.68 -17.73 14.65
CA ARG A 12 14.76 -18.82 14.28
C ARG A 12 13.97 -19.19 15.53
N GLU A 13 12.75 -18.71 15.64
CA GLU A 13 11.76 -19.31 16.54
C GLU A 13 10.80 -20.16 15.71
N THR A 14 11.02 -21.47 15.80
CA THR A 14 10.06 -22.52 15.44
C THR A 14 8.89 -22.43 16.40
N ASN A 15 7.70 -22.06 15.91
CA ASN A 15 6.47 -22.16 16.69
C ASN A 15 5.66 -23.38 16.27
N THR A 16 5.51 -24.24 17.26
CA THR A 16 4.94 -25.57 17.27
C THR A 16 3.45 -25.54 16.95
N VAL A 17 3.01 -26.42 16.06
CA VAL A 17 1.61 -26.66 15.72
C VAL A 17 0.92 -27.32 16.91
N ASN A 18 -0.01 -26.62 17.56
CA ASN A 18 -0.99 -27.27 18.44
C ASN A 18 -2.25 -27.56 17.64
N ILE A 19 -2.44 -28.84 17.36
CA ILE A 19 -3.66 -29.44 16.83
C ILE A 19 -4.61 -29.57 18.03
N THR A 20 -5.73 -28.85 18.02
CA THR A 20 -6.85 -29.16 18.90
C THR A 20 -8.02 -29.56 18.01
N GLU A 21 -8.27 -30.88 17.98
CA GLU A 21 -9.51 -31.46 17.48
C GLU A 21 -10.71 -30.88 18.25
N VAL A 22 -11.74 -30.46 17.53
CA VAL A 22 -13.09 -30.39 18.09
C VAL A 22 -14.06 -31.05 17.12
N ALA A 23 -14.72 -32.08 17.64
CA ALA A 23 -15.60 -33.04 16.98
C ALA A 23 -16.92 -32.43 16.43
N PRO A 24 -17.63 -33.16 15.55
CA PRO A 24 -18.79 -32.63 14.82
C PRO A 24 -20.08 -32.73 15.64
N GLN A 25 -20.90 -31.68 15.62
CA GLN A 25 -22.31 -31.79 16.00
C GLN A 25 -23.20 -31.81 14.74
N ASN A 26 -23.53 -33.03 14.35
CA ASN A 26 -24.75 -33.34 13.61
C ASN A 26 -25.93 -33.26 14.59
N ASN A 27 -27.00 -32.55 14.22
CA ASN A 27 -28.37 -33.03 14.40
C ASN A 27 -29.37 -32.21 13.58
N ASN A 28 -30.12 -32.95 12.76
CA ASN A 28 -31.22 -32.55 11.90
C ASN A 28 -32.32 -31.72 12.60
N SER A 29 -32.94 -30.83 11.82
CA SER A 29 -34.40 -30.70 11.80
C SER A 29 -34.89 -30.21 10.43
N ARG A 30 -35.73 -31.04 9.81
CA ARG A 30 -36.48 -30.78 8.57
C ARG A 30 -37.41 -29.58 8.73
N SER A 31 -37.48 -28.72 7.72
CA SER A 31 -38.77 -28.20 7.23
C SER A 31 -38.69 -27.84 5.75
N ASN A 32 -39.77 -28.19 5.06
CA ASN A 32 -39.99 -28.16 3.63
C ASN A 32 -40.31 -26.72 3.17
N SER A 33 -39.66 -26.20 2.13
CA SER A 33 -40.26 -25.15 1.30
C SER A 33 -39.69 -25.20 -0.11
N LYS A 34 -40.57 -25.46 -1.08
CA LYS A 34 -40.29 -25.32 -2.51
C LYS A 34 -40.08 -23.83 -2.81
N ASN A 35 -38.99 -23.51 -3.51
CA ASN A 35 -38.90 -22.47 -4.53
C ASN A 35 -37.56 -22.61 -5.28
N GLU A 36 -37.60 -23.10 -6.51
CA GLU A 36 -36.69 -22.60 -7.58
C GLU A 36 -37.22 -21.23 -8.02
N PRO A 37 -36.42 -20.27 -8.55
CA PRO A 37 -35.26 -20.42 -9.45
C PRO A 37 -34.03 -19.63 -8.95
N THR A 38 -32.80 -19.71 -9.47
CA THR A 38 -32.33 -19.24 -10.79
C THR A 38 -30.83 -19.56 -10.82
N LYS A 39 -30.30 -20.10 -11.92
CA LYS A 39 -28.86 -20.23 -12.14
C LYS A 39 -28.25 -18.84 -12.28
N THR A 40 -27.64 -18.33 -11.23
CA THR A 40 -26.73 -17.17 -11.32
C THR A 40 -25.36 -17.72 -11.69
N ALA A 41 -24.81 -17.23 -12.79
CA ALA A 41 -23.47 -17.56 -13.25
C ALA A 41 -22.47 -17.36 -12.10
N ASN A 42 -21.69 -18.41 -11.79
CA ASN A 42 -20.52 -18.30 -10.95
C ASN A 42 -19.55 -17.34 -11.66
N SER A 43 -19.62 -16.06 -11.30
CA SER A 43 -18.51 -15.15 -11.52
C SER A 43 -17.39 -15.68 -10.66
N ASP A 44 -16.37 -16.28 -11.29
CA ASP A 44 -15.12 -16.66 -10.66
C ASP A 44 -14.54 -15.40 -10.00
N THR A 45 -14.90 -15.21 -8.73
CA THR A 45 -14.31 -14.18 -7.91
C THR A 45 -12.92 -14.70 -7.61
N ILE A 46 -11.93 -14.19 -8.33
CA ILE A 46 -10.52 -14.45 -8.05
C ILE A 46 -10.32 -14.01 -6.60
N ASN A 47 -10.26 -14.99 -5.70
CA ASN A 47 -10.02 -14.78 -4.29
C ASN A 47 -8.53 -14.44 -4.19
N ILE A 48 -8.22 -13.14 -4.29
CA ILE A 48 -6.87 -12.62 -4.08
C ILE A 48 -6.49 -13.11 -2.67
N SER A 49 -5.49 -13.98 -2.61
CA SER A 49 -5.04 -14.71 -1.42
C SER A 49 -5.06 -13.85 -0.16
N ASP A 50 -5.55 -14.41 0.96
CA ASP A 50 -5.76 -13.81 2.30
C ASP A 50 -4.57 -13.01 2.91
N SER A 51 -3.43 -12.96 2.23
CA SER A 51 -2.21 -12.22 2.61
C SER A 51 -2.41 -10.71 2.75
N SER A 52 -3.43 -10.11 2.11
CA SER A 52 -3.71 -8.67 2.15
C SER A 52 -4.61 -8.24 3.32
N LYS A 53 -5.31 -9.17 3.99
CA LYS A 53 -6.34 -8.84 5.00
C LYS A 53 -5.80 -8.32 6.34
N ASN A 54 -4.50 -8.48 6.61
CA ASN A 54 -3.88 -8.14 7.90
C ASN A 54 -2.82 -7.02 7.82
N LEU A 55 -2.68 -6.33 6.69
CA LEU A 55 -1.71 -5.24 6.57
C LEU A 55 -2.24 -3.96 7.23
N THR A 56 -1.43 -3.34 8.09
CA THR A 56 -1.67 -1.99 8.59
C THR A 56 -1.76 -0.99 7.42
N ILE A 57 -2.44 0.13 7.62
CA ILE A 57 -2.53 1.21 6.62
C ILE A 57 -1.15 1.66 6.13
N ALA A 58 -0.17 1.75 7.03
CA ALA A 58 1.22 2.08 6.68
C ALA A 58 1.87 1.03 5.77
N GLN A 59 1.67 -0.26 6.06
CA GLN A 59 2.19 -1.35 5.23
C GLN A 59 1.52 -1.41 3.86
N ARG A 60 0.20 -1.19 3.78
CA ARG A 60 -0.51 -1.10 2.50
C ARG A 60 -0.02 0.07 1.67
N ALA A 61 0.14 1.24 2.27
CA ALA A 61 0.62 2.44 1.58
C ALA A 61 2.06 2.24 1.09
N LYS A 62 2.92 1.65 1.94
CA LYS A 62 4.28 1.27 1.53
C LYS A 62 4.25 0.30 0.35
N LYS A 63 3.40 -0.73 0.39
CA LYS A 63 3.27 -1.68 -0.71
C LYS A 63 2.87 -0.97 -2.01
N VAL A 64 1.90 -0.07 -1.98
CA VAL A 64 1.48 0.73 -3.15
C VAL A 64 2.65 1.53 -3.71
N ILE A 65 3.45 2.17 -2.86
CA ILE A 65 4.64 2.91 -3.29
C ILE A 65 5.67 1.96 -3.91
N ASP A 66 6.01 0.85 -3.24
CA ASP A 66 6.98 -0.13 -3.73
C ASP A 66 6.54 -0.73 -5.08
N ASP A 67 5.26 -1.10 -5.22
CA ASP A 67 4.68 -1.62 -6.46
C ASP A 67 4.82 -0.58 -7.59
N THR A 68 4.47 0.69 -7.30
CA THR A 68 4.58 1.77 -8.28
C THR A 68 6.04 2.03 -8.67
N LEU A 69 6.97 2.05 -7.72
CA LEU A 69 8.40 2.20 -8.00
C LEU A 69 8.91 1.09 -8.93
N SER A 70 8.42 -0.14 -8.77
CA SER A 70 8.82 -1.28 -9.59
C SER A 70 8.41 -1.13 -11.07
N GLU A 71 7.30 -0.43 -11.35
CA GLU A 71 6.84 -0.13 -12.71
C GLU A 71 7.72 0.92 -13.42
N PHE A 72 8.43 1.76 -12.65
CA PHE A 72 9.26 2.85 -13.16
C PHE A 72 10.77 2.61 -12.95
N LYS A 73 11.18 1.37 -12.66
CA LYS A 73 12.58 1.01 -12.36
C LYS A 73 13.60 1.32 -13.47
N ASP A 74 13.13 1.42 -14.72
CA ASP A 74 13.98 1.64 -15.90
C ASP A 74 14.05 3.12 -16.30
N VAL A 75 13.45 4.02 -15.51
CA VAL A 75 13.51 5.47 -15.75
C VAL A 75 14.83 6.04 -15.26
N ASP A 76 15.49 6.82 -16.11
CA ASP A 76 16.64 7.63 -15.69
C ASP A 76 16.20 8.72 -14.70
N CYS A 77 16.66 8.56 -13.46
CA CYS A 77 16.37 9.46 -12.34
C CYS A 77 17.60 10.28 -11.94
N SER A 78 18.66 10.32 -12.75
CA SER A 78 19.92 11.00 -12.43
C SER A 78 19.66 12.43 -11.90
N PRO A 79 20.25 12.81 -10.75
CA PRO A 79 21.36 12.15 -10.04
C PRO A 79 20.95 11.00 -9.10
N TYR A 80 19.66 10.69 -9.00
CA TYR A 80 19.13 9.66 -8.13
C TYR A 80 19.21 8.27 -8.76
N TYR A 81 19.22 7.26 -7.89
CA TYR A 81 19.16 5.86 -8.32
C TYR A 81 17.79 5.49 -8.89
N ASP A 82 16.72 6.00 -8.28
CA ASP A 82 15.33 5.74 -8.68
C ASP A 82 14.40 6.93 -8.29
N MET A 83 13.09 6.75 -8.50
CA MET A 83 12.06 7.74 -8.18
C MET A 83 11.96 8.09 -6.69
N THR A 84 12.56 7.32 -5.77
CA THR A 84 12.52 7.66 -4.33
C THR A 84 13.22 8.98 -4.02
N GLY A 85 14.28 9.31 -4.78
CA GLY A 85 15.00 10.58 -4.64
C GLY A 85 14.14 11.79 -5.00
N PRO A 86 13.61 11.87 -6.24
CA PRO A 86 12.69 12.92 -6.64
C PRO A 86 11.44 13.03 -5.75
N ILE A 87 10.88 11.90 -5.28
CA ILE A 87 9.76 11.92 -4.31
C ILE A 87 10.19 12.61 -3.01
N ALA A 88 11.36 12.28 -2.47
CA ALA A 88 11.85 12.87 -1.23
C ALA A 88 12.05 14.39 -1.38
N ASP A 89 12.64 14.84 -2.49
CA ASP A 89 12.81 16.26 -2.79
C ASP A 89 11.47 16.99 -2.88
N MET A 90 10.50 16.43 -3.61
CA MET A 90 9.18 17.02 -3.72
C MET A 90 8.45 17.04 -2.37
N MET A 91 8.59 16.00 -1.55
CA MET A 91 8.04 15.98 -0.19
C MET A 91 8.63 17.06 0.72
N VAL A 92 9.94 17.31 0.63
CA VAL A 92 10.59 18.41 1.35
C VAL A 92 10.03 19.76 0.91
N LEU A 93 9.86 19.95 -0.41
CA LEU A 93 9.25 21.17 -0.95
C LEU A 93 7.78 21.31 -0.54
N MET A 94 7.01 20.23 -0.46
CA MET A 94 5.64 20.27 0.05
C MET A 94 5.61 20.78 1.49
N ASP A 95 6.46 20.23 2.36
CA ASP A 95 6.54 20.62 3.78
C ASP A 95 6.94 22.09 3.94
N ILE A 96 7.97 22.55 3.19
CA ILE A 96 8.42 23.96 3.20
C ILE A 96 7.33 24.93 2.74
N ASN A 97 6.51 24.52 1.76
CA ASN A 97 5.43 25.34 1.22
C ASN A 97 4.09 25.17 1.99
N GLY A 98 4.06 24.39 3.07
CA GLY A 98 2.84 24.10 3.83
C GLY A 98 1.78 23.35 3.04
N ILE A 99 2.19 22.55 2.04
CA ILE A 99 1.30 21.72 1.22
C ILE A 99 1.12 20.36 1.92
N HIS A 100 -0.06 20.17 2.51
CA HIS A 100 -0.45 18.95 3.21
C HIS A 100 -1.62 18.27 2.48
N PRO A 101 -1.82 16.95 2.64
CA PRO A 101 -1.06 16.06 3.51
C PRO A 101 0.25 15.56 2.88
N ILE A 102 1.26 15.31 3.73
CA ILE A 102 2.42 14.46 3.42
C ILE A 102 2.36 13.17 4.27
N PRO A 103 3.06 12.08 3.88
CA PRO A 103 2.94 10.78 4.54
C PRO A 103 3.11 10.81 6.07
N LYS A 104 3.97 11.70 6.61
CA LYS A 104 4.14 11.84 8.06
C LYS A 104 2.83 12.28 8.75
N ASP A 105 2.04 13.15 8.13
CA ASP A 105 0.78 13.65 8.69
C ASP A 105 -0.29 12.55 8.69
N ILE A 106 -0.36 11.80 7.59
CA ILE A 106 -1.32 10.72 7.37
C ILE A 106 -1.01 9.52 8.31
N LEU A 107 0.27 9.26 8.57
CA LEU A 107 0.69 8.11 9.37
C LEU A 107 0.73 8.39 10.87
N SER A 108 1.03 9.63 11.28
CA SER A 108 1.09 10.03 12.69
C SER A 108 -0.25 10.28 13.35
N SER A 109 -1.34 10.40 12.57
CA SER A 109 -2.69 10.46 13.12
C SER A 109 -3.04 9.13 13.82
N SER A 110 -3.03 9.16 15.15
CA SER A 110 -3.37 8.03 16.03
C SER A 110 -4.89 7.77 16.11
N ASN A 111 -5.69 8.56 15.38
CA ASN A 111 -7.14 8.41 15.34
C ASN A 111 -7.54 7.53 14.15
N GLU A 112 -8.37 6.53 14.45
CA GLU A 112 -8.83 5.46 13.55
C GLU A 112 -9.61 5.94 12.31
N ASN A 113 -9.84 7.25 12.16
CA ASN A 113 -10.39 7.87 10.97
C ASN A 113 -9.28 8.37 10.04
N LYS A 114 -8.38 7.47 9.62
CA LYS A 114 -7.49 7.76 8.50
C LYS A 114 -8.37 7.90 7.27
N ASN A 115 -8.58 9.13 6.81
CA ASN A 115 -9.32 9.38 5.59
C ASN A 115 -8.52 8.76 4.44
N PRO A 116 -9.03 7.69 3.80
CA PRO A 116 -8.33 7.04 2.70
C PRO A 116 -7.90 8.08 1.63
N GLY A 117 -8.76 9.09 1.40
CA GLY A 117 -8.53 10.19 0.48
C GLY A 117 -7.29 11.05 0.75
N ASP A 118 -6.68 11.00 1.94
CA ASP A 118 -5.46 11.74 2.23
C ASP A 118 -4.27 11.21 1.42
N PHE A 119 -4.20 9.90 1.15
CA PHE A 119 -3.15 9.32 0.30
C PHE A 119 -3.34 9.70 -1.18
N ILE A 120 -4.61 9.76 -1.62
CA ILE A 120 -4.95 10.26 -2.96
C ILE A 120 -4.55 11.73 -3.08
N GLN A 121 -4.88 12.54 -2.07
CA GLN A 121 -4.54 13.97 -2.06
C GLN A 121 -3.03 14.20 -1.98
N TYR A 122 -2.29 13.35 -1.27
CA TYR A 122 -0.82 13.37 -1.30
C TYR A 122 -0.28 13.17 -2.73
N ALA A 123 -0.79 12.20 -3.48
CA ALA A 123 -0.35 11.97 -4.87
C ALA A 123 -0.72 13.16 -5.79
N ASP A 124 -1.91 13.74 -5.63
CA ASP A 124 -2.33 14.93 -6.37
C ASP A 124 -1.44 16.15 -6.07
N ASN A 125 -1.13 16.39 -4.79
CA ASN A 125 -0.24 17.47 -4.38
C ASN A 125 1.19 17.27 -4.92
N LEU A 126 1.68 16.02 -4.91
CA LEU A 126 3.00 15.67 -5.44
C LEU A 126 3.08 16.00 -6.93
N LYS A 127 2.05 15.63 -7.71
CA LYS A 127 1.94 15.96 -9.13
C LYS A 127 1.87 17.47 -9.36
N ALA A 128 0.96 18.16 -8.67
CA ALA A 128 0.75 19.60 -8.84
C ALA A 128 2.00 20.43 -8.50
N LEU A 129 2.82 19.96 -7.56
CA LEU A 129 4.11 20.59 -7.24
C LEU A 129 5.17 20.28 -8.31
N ALA A 130 5.23 19.04 -8.79
CA ALA A 130 6.14 18.64 -9.87
C ALA A 130 5.85 19.37 -11.18
N GLU A 131 4.59 19.62 -11.52
CA GLU A 131 4.18 20.42 -12.68
C GLU A 131 4.76 21.85 -12.64
N LYS A 132 5.02 22.39 -11.44
CA LYS A 132 5.65 23.70 -11.24
C LYS A 132 7.18 23.64 -11.17
N ASN A 133 7.76 22.44 -11.13
CA ASN A 133 9.20 22.18 -10.94
C ASN A 133 9.69 21.09 -11.91
N LEU A 134 9.25 21.14 -13.18
CA LEU A 134 9.59 20.12 -14.18
C LEU A 134 11.10 19.98 -14.43
N ASP A 135 11.88 21.01 -14.15
CA ASP A 135 13.34 21.03 -14.21
C ASP A 135 14.01 20.22 -13.09
N LYS A 136 13.27 19.85 -12.04
CA LYS A 136 13.78 19.15 -10.84
C LYS A 136 13.34 17.69 -10.75
N VAL A 137 12.58 17.21 -11.72
CA VAL A 137 12.02 15.86 -11.72
C VAL A 137 12.33 15.14 -13.04
N PRO A 138 12.44 13.81 -13.04
CA PRO A 138 12.69 13.07 -14.27
C PRO A 138 11.51 13.14 -15.25
N PRO A 139 11.74 12.89 -16.56
CA PRO A 139 10.71 13.01 -17.61
C PRO A 139 9.44 12.15 -17.42
N LYS A 140 9.47 11.17 -16.51
CA LYS A 140 8.37 10.26 -16.18
C LYS A 140 7.77 10.46 -14.78
N PHE A 141 8.16 11.52 -14.08
CA PHE A 141 7.69 11.74 -12.73
C PHE A 141 6.18 12.05 -12.66
N LEU A 142 5.64 12.79 -13.62
CA LEU A 142 4.19 13.06 -13.66
C LEU A 142 3.39 11.77 -13.90
N ASP A 143 3.85 10.95 -14.84
CA ASP A 143 3.28 9.62 -15.10
C ASP A 143 3.35 8.73 -13.84
N PHE A 144 4.46 8.81 -13.09
CA PHE A 144 4.62 8.13 -11.81
C PHE A 144 3.58 8.61 -10.78
N CYS A 145 3.34 9.92 -10.65
CA CYS A 145 2.32 10.44 -9.72
C CYS A 145 0.91 9.98 -10.09
N ASP A 146 0.57 9.96 -11.39
CA ASP A 146 -0.71 9.45 -11.87
C ASP A 146 -0.85 7.96 -11.53
N LYS A 147 0.18 7.15 -11.80
CA LYS A 147 0.18 5.72 -11.45
C LYS A 147 0.09 5.49 -9.94
N LEU A 148 0.79 6.29 -9.15
CA LEU A 148 0.75 6.23 -7.70
C LEU A 148 -0.67 6.46 -7.18
N LYS A 149 -1.36 7.48 -7.71
CA LYS A 149 -2.76 7.76 -7.40
C LYS A 149 -3.68 6.60 -7.78
N GLU A 150 -3.55 6.07 -9.01
CA GLU A 150 -4.31 4.91 -9.47
C GLU A 150 -4.12 3.71 -8.54
N ASN A 151 -2.87 3.43 -8.15
CA ASN A 151 -2.53 2.30 -7.30
C ASN A 151 -3.05 2.50 -5.86
N PHE A 152 -3.10 3.73 -5.35
CA PHE A 152 -3.80 4.03 -4.09
C PHE A 152 -5.29 3.69 -4.19
N ILE A 153 -5.99 4.20 -5.20
CA ILE A 153 -7.42 3.95 -5.42
C ILE A 153 -7.71 2.44 -5.54
N ALA A 154 -6.90 1.72 -6.34
CA ALA A 154 -7.04 0.28 -6.53
C ALA A 154 -6.85 -0.54 -5.24
N ASN A 155 -6.14 0.02 -4.25
CA ASN A 155 -5.87 -0.63 -2.95
C ASN A 155 -6.79 -0.13 -1.82
N GLY A 156 -7.90 0.55 -2.16
CA GLY A 156 -8.91 0.99 -1.20
C GLY A 156 -8.44 2.14 -0.32
N PHE A 157 -7.55 2.98 -0.85
CA PHE A 157 -7.32 4.34 -0.36
C PHE A 157 -8.28 5.31 -1.05
#